data_AF-A0A920DZZ8-F1
#
_entry.id   AF-A0A920DZZ8-F1
#
_cell.length_a   1.000
_cell.length_b   1.000
_cell.length_c   1.000
_cell.angle_alpha   90.00
_cell.angle_beta   90.00
_cell.angle_gamma   90.00
#
_symmetry.space_group_name_H-M   'P 1'
#
loop_
_entity.id
_entity.type
_entity.pdbx_description
1 polymer ?
#
loop_
_entity_poly.entity_id
_entity_poly.type
_entity_poly.pdbx_seq_one_letter_code
_entity_poly.pdbx_strand_id
1 'polypeptide(L)'
;MKIYDKNGDLLAFIVNANKNEQAKNFYTENNLDMQVASFNLKGGENIDRHYHYKQNRNIQTTSEVIYVQEGNLEIEIYDNEKKFCR
;
A
#
# COMPACT_ATOMS: atom_id res chain seq x y z
N MET A 1 -1.84 -8.70 -1.40
CA MET A 1 -2.68 -9.04 -2.56
C MET A 1 -2.96 -7.76 -3.32
N LYS A 2 -2.83 -7.76 -4.64
CA LYS A 2 -3.19 -6.63 -5.49
C LYS A 2 -4.53 -6.94 -6.16
N ILE A 3 -5.41 -5.96 -6.29
CA ILE A 3 -6.72 -6.07 -6.94
C ILE A 3 -6.69 -5.17 -8.17
N TYR A 4 -7.10 -5.74 -9.30
CA TYR A 4 -7.08 -5.08 -10.60
C TYR A 4 -8.49 -5.08 -11.19
N ASP A 5 -8.79 -4.07 -12.02
CA ASP A 5 -9.99 -4.06 -12.83
C ASP A 5 -9.86 -4.99 -14.06
N LYS A 6 -10.91 -5.03 -14.90
CA LYS A 6 -10.93 -5.81 -16.16
C LYS A 6 -9.87 -5.36 -17.18
N ASN A 7 -9.38 -4.13 -17.09
CA ASN A 7 -8.41 -3.53 -18.01
C ASN A 7 -6.97 -3.72 -17.51
N GLY A 8 -6.79 -4.21 -16.27
CA GLY A 8 -5.49 -4.37 -15.63
C GLY A 8 -5.06 -3.15 -14.81
N ASP A 9 -5.95 -2.19 -14.59
CA ASP A 9 -5.69 -1.03 -13.73
C ASP A 9 -5.74 -1.45 -12.27
N LEU A 10 -4.72 -1.05 -11.51
CA LEU A 10 -4.57 -1.38 -10.10
C LEU A 10 -5.56 -0.56 -9.26
N LEU A 11 -6.50 -1.24 -8.61
CA LEU A 11 -7.53 -0.60 -7.77
C LEU A 11 -7.14 -0.57 -6.29
N ALA A 12 -6.56 -1.64 -5.76
CA ALA A 12 -6.27 -1.74 -4.32
C ALA A 12 -5.13 -2.69 -3.98
N PHE A 13 -4.56 -2.47 -2.81
CA PHE A 13 -3.64 -3.38 -2.12
C PHE A 13 -4.27 -3.88 -0.83
N ILE A 14 -4.38 -5.19 -0.66
CA ILE A 14 -4.67 -5.80 0.63
C ILE A 14 -3.36 -6.29 1.22
N VAL A 15 -2.92 -5.62 2.29
CA VAL A 15 -1.68 -5.93 3.01
C VAL A 15 -2.02 -6.67 4.30
N ASN A 16 -1.44 -7.86 4.48
CA ASN A 16 -1.46 -8.54 5.77
C ASN A 16 -0.11 -8.33 6.45
N ALA A 17 -0.06 -7.38 7.39
CA ALA A 17 1.17 -7.01 8.08
C ALA A 17 1.73 -8.13 8.99
N ASN A 18 0.91 -9.12 9.37
CA ASN A 18 1.33 -10.22 10.24
C ASN A 18 2.04 -11.35 9.48
N LYS A 19 1.96 -11.38 8.15
CA LYS A 19 2.62 -12.39 7.30
C LYS A 19 4.01 -11.95 6.82
N ASN A 20 4.58 -10.91 7.42
CA ASN A 20 5.87 -10.37 7.01
C ASN A 20 7.03 -11.10 7.68
N GLU A 21 7.85 -11.80 6.90
CA GLU A 21 9.10 -12.43 7.37
C GLU A 21 10.32 -11.49 7.26
N GLN A 22 10.21 -10.42 6.48
CA GLN A 22 11.29 -9.45 6.26
C GLN A 22 11.25 -8.28 7.24
N ALA A 23 12.44 -7.76 7.60
CA ALA A 23 12.59 -6.62 8.50
C ALA A 23 12.02 -5.30 7.91
N LYS A 24 12.09 -5.14 6.58
CA LYS A 24 11.51 -4.01 5.84
C LYS A 24 10.83 -4.56 4.60
N ASN A 25 9.55 -4.27 4.40
CA ASN A 25 8.78 -4.74 3.26
C ASN A 25 8.03 -3.58 2.62
N PHE A 26 8.29 -3.30 1.34
CA PHE A 26 7.62 -2.27 0.57
C PHE A 26 6.58 -2.93 -0.33
N TYR A 27 5.31 -2.53 -0.19
CA TYR A 27 4.20 -3.16 -0.90
C TYR A 27 3.87 -2.49 -2.24
N THR A 28 4.33 -1.25 -2.40
CA THR A 28 4.02 -0.35 -3.50
C THR A 28 5.29 -0.06 -4.31
N GLU A 29 5.13 0.05 -5.62
CA GLU A 29 6.20 0.47 -6.53
C GLU A 29 6.50 1.98 -6.39
N ASN A 30 7.71 2.40 -6.78
CA ASN A 30 8.16 3.80 -6.64
C ASN A 30 7.40 4.81 -7.50
N ASN A 31 6.76 4.34 -8.57
CA ASN A 31 6.00 5.18 -9.51
C ASN A 31 4.55 5.41 -9.05
N LEU A 32 4.09 4.75 -7.99
CA LEU A 32 2.77 4.99 -7.44
C LEU A 32 2.74 6.28 -6.63
N ASP A 33 1.57 6.92 -6.63
CA ASP A 33 1.33 8.21 -5.96
C ASP A 33 1.57 8.11 -4.44
N MET A 34 1.43 6.92 -3.88
CA MET A 34 1.61 6.62 -2.46
C MET A 34 2.51 5.40 -2.23
N GLN A 35 3.41 5.52 -1.24
CA GLN A 35 4.26 4.41 -0.81
C GLN A 35 3.77 3.83 0.52
N VAL A 36 3.61 2.51 0.58
CA VAL A 36 3.21 1.78 1.79
C VAL A 36 4.25 0.70 2.07
N ALA A 37 4.75 0.69 3.31
CA ALA A 37 5.73 -0.27 3.77
C ALA A 37 5.48 -0.66 5.24
N SER A 38 5.89 -1.86 5.62
CA SER A 38 5.92 -2.32 7.00
C SER A 38 7.34 -2.59 7.44
N PHE A 39 7.65 -2.27 8.69
CA PHE A 39 8.94 -2.49 9.29
C PHE A 39 8.75 -3.44 10.48
N ASN A 40 9.35 -4.62 10.42
CA ASN A 40 9.38 -5.62 11.48
C ASN A 40 10.81 -5.73 12.01
N LEU A 41 11.33 -4.63 12.55
CA LEU A 41 12.71 -4.55 13.03
C LEU A 41 12.86 -5.28 14.36
N LYS A 42 13.99 -5.96 14.54
CA LYS A 42 14.36 -6.54 15.84
C LYS A 42 14.77 -5.44 16.82
N GLY A 43 14.61 -5.71 18.11
CA GLY A 43 15.11 -4.80 19.15
C GLY A 43 16.60 -4.52 18.97
N GLY A 44 16.98 -3.25 18.94
CA GLY A 44 18.37 -2.81 18.74
C GLY A 44 18.78 -2.59 17.28
N GLU A 45 17.92 -2.90 16.30
CA GLU A 45 18.16 -2.51 14.91
C GLU A 45 17.97 -1.00 14.73
N ASN A 46 18.92 -0.37 14.02
CA ASN A 46 18.88 1.05 13.73
C ASN A 46 18.41 1.27 12.29
N ILE A 47 17.57 2.29 12.11
CA ILE A 47 17.29 2.84 10.78
C ILE A 47 18.38 3.87 10.50
N ASP A 48 19.19 3.63 9.46
CA ASP A 48 20.24 4.57 9.06
C ASP A 48 19.66 5.95 8.77
N ARG A 49 20.43 6.98 9.11
CA ARG A 49 20.09 8.37 8.79
C ARG A 49 19.98 8.50 7.27
N HIS A 50 18.82 8.93 6.80
CA HIS A 50 18.54 9.12 5.39
C HIS A 50 17.73 10.40 5.19
N TYR A 51 17.65 10.85 3.94
CA TYR A 51 16.86 11.99 3.53
C TYR A 51 16.10 11.65 2.24
N HIS A 52 14.92 12.26 2.08
CA HIS A 52 14.12 12.08 0.88
C HIS A 52 14.51 13.15 -0.14
N TYR A 53 15.02 12.73 -1.30
CA TYR A 53 15.33 13.64 -2.40
C TYR A 53 14.07 14.33 -2.91
N LYS A 54 14.20 15.56 -3.42
CA LYS A 54 13.11 16.22 -4.15
C LYS A 54 12.68 15.34 -5.33
N GLN A 55 11.38 15.13 -5.48
CA GLN A 55 10.80 14.37 -6.58
C GLN A 55 9.82 15.27 -7.32
N ASN A 56 9.90 15.27 -8.65
CA ASN A 56 8.89 15.88 -9.50
C ASN A 56 7.80 14.84 -9.77
N ARG A 57 6.63 14.99 -9.14
CA ARG A 57 5.46 14.11 -9.31
C ARG A 57 4.26 14.94 -9.73
N ASN A 58 3.51 14.45 -10.71
CA ASN A 58 2.21 14.99 -11.09
C ASN A 58 1.15 13.99 -10.65
N ILE A 59 0.43 14.32 -9.57
CA ILE A 59 -0.58 13.45 -8.96
C ILE A 59 -1.95 14.03 -9.31
N GLN A 60 -2.75 13.24 -10.01
CA GLN A 60 -4.12 13.62 -10.42
C GLN A 60 -5.20 12.84 -9.66
N THR A 61 -4.78 11.91 -8.81
CA THR A 61 -5.66 11.02 -8.07
C THR A 61 -5.59 11.29 -6.57
N THR A 62 -6.51 10.71 -5.81
CA THR A 62 -6.41 10.62 -4.36
C THR A 62 -6.26 9.15 -4.00
N SER A 63 -5.25 8.84 -3.18
CA SER A 63 -5.05 7.50 -2.62
C SER A 63 -5.42 7.49 -1.15
N GLU A 64 -5.88 6.35 -0.65
CA GLU A 64 -6.28 6.14 0.74
C GLU A 64 -5.58 4.92 1.34
N VAL A 65 -5.22 5.00 2.62
CA VAL A 65 -4.80 3.84 3.43
C VAL A 65 -5.80 3.66 4.56
N ILE A 66 -6.40 2.48 4.62
CA ILE A 66 -7.21 2.05 5.75
C ILE A 66 -6.38 1.06 6.58
N TYR A 67 -6.11 1.42 7.84
CA TYR A 67 -5.45 0.55 8.81
C TYR A 67 -6.44 0.14 9.91
N VAL A 68 -6.74 -1.16 10.00
CA VAL A 68 -7.61 -1.71 11.03
C VAL A 68 -6.78 -2.03 12.27
N GLN A 69 -6.88 -1.20 13.30
CA GLN A 69 -6.16 -1.39 14.56
C GLN A 69 -6.80 -2.49 15.43
N GLU A 70 -8.13 -2.56 15.45
CA GLU A 70 -8.90 -3.57 16.18
C GLU A 70 -10.22 -3.86 15.44
N GLY A 71 -10.73 -5.09 15.54
CA GLY A 71 -11.97 -5.51 14.91
C GLY A 71 -11.79 -6.07 13.49
N ASN A 72 -12.89 -6.08 12.73
CA ASN A 72 -12.93 -6.59 11.35
C ASN A 72 -13.61 -5.55 10.45
N LEU A 73 -13.16 -5.47 9.20
CA LEU A 73 -13.74 -4.61 8.17
C LEU A 73 -14.14 -5.47 6.96
N GLU A 74 -15.37 -5.30 6.51
CA GLU A 74 -15.84 -5.80 5.22
C GLU A 74 -15.78 -4.67 4.20
N ILE A 75 -15.25 -4.95 3.01
CA ILE A 75 -15.10 -3.97 1.94
C ILE A 75 -15.59 -4.57 0.63
N GLU A 76 -16.20 -3.73 -0.19
CA GLU A 76 -16.49 -4.00 -1.59
C GLU A 76 -15.68 -3.02 -2.45
N ILE A 77 -15.03 -3.52 -3.50
CA ILE A 77 -14.20 -2.71 -4.39
C ILE A 77 -14.84 -2.67 -5.77
N TYR A 78 -14.92 -1.48 -6.35
CA TYR A 78 -15.51 -1.22 -7.65
C TYR A 78 -14.54 -0.50 -8.58
N ASP A 79 -14.69 -0.69 -9.89
CA ASP A 79 -13.97 0.07 -10.90
C ASP A 79 -14.58 1.48 -11.15
N ASN A 80 -13.98 2.24 -12.06
CA ASN A 80 -14.45 3.59 -12.41
C ASN A 80 -15.84 3.61 -13.09
N GLU A 81 -16.31 2.47 -13.61
CA GLU A 81 -17.67 2.27 -14.14
C GLU A 81 -18.64 1.76 -13.05
N LYS A 82 -18.21 1.69 -11.79
CA LYS A 82 -18.93 1.14 -10.63
C LYS A 82 -19.27 -0.34 -10.78
N LYS A 83 -18.47 -1.11 -11.52
CA LYS A 83 -18.62 -2.58 -11.59
C LYS A 83 -17.90 -3.22 -10.43
N PHE A 84 -18.55 -4.20 -9.81
CA PHE A 84 -18.00 -4.94 -8.68
C PHE A 84 -16.76 -5.73 -9.11
N CYS A 85 -15.68 -5.59 -8.35
CA CYS A 85 -14.41 -6.28 -8.57
C CYS A 85 -14.03 -7.23 -7.43
N ARG A 86 -14.37 -6.89 -6.17
CA ARG A 86 -14.05 -7.74 -5.02
C ARG A 86 -14.97 -7.53 -3.84
#